data_AF-A0A2P5DKF8-F1
#
_entry.id   AF-A0A2P5DKF8-F1
#
_cell.length_a   1.000
_cell.length_b   1.000
_cell.length_c   1.000
_cell.angle_alpha   90.00
_cell.angle_beta   90.00
_cell.angle_gamma   90.00
#
_symmetry.space_group_name_H-M   'P 1'
#
loop_
_entity.id
_entity.type
_entity.pdbx_description
1 polymer ?
#
loop_
_entity_poly.entity_id
_entity_poly.type
_entity_poly.pdbx_seq_one_letter_code
_entity_poly.pdbx_strand_id
1 'polypeptide(L)'
;MLKLLMISLFWLQSLGSIVAFNAMVSIATIGLYIAYALPIFFRVTLARKSFVPGPFSLGHYGVLVGWIAVIWVAIISVLFSLPVAYPVTIKTLNYTPVAVGGLFILTVSSWILRARHWFTGPITNIDA
;
A
#
# COMPACT_ATOMS: atom_id res chain seq x y z
N MET A 1 2.26 25.61 2.03
CA MET A 1 0.89 26.00 1.62
C MET A 1 0.07 24.80 1.14
N LEU A 2 0.50 24.03 0.13
CA LEU A 2 -0.25 22.89 -0.42
C LEU A 2 -0.60 21.79 0.62
N LYS A 3 0.36 21.40 1.48
CA LYS A 3 0.11 20.39 2.54
C LYS A 3 -0.99 20.82 3.52
N LEU A 4 -1.03 22.11 3.88
CA LEU A 4 -2.04 22.65 4.81
C LEU A 4 -3.44 22.62 4.16
N LEU A 5 -3.51 22.94 2.87
CA LEU A 5 -4.74 22.84 2.08
C LEU A 5 -5.25 21.41 1.96
N MET A 6 -4.34 20.45 1.75
CA MET A 6 -4.71 19.03 1.75
C MET A 6 -5.25 18.62 3.11
N ILE A 7 -4.55 18.95 4.20
CA ILE A 7 -4.97 18.58 5.55
C ILE A 7 -6.35 19.19 5.88
N SER A 8 -6.60 20.47 5.58
CA SER A 8 -7.90 21.10 5.82
C SER A 8 -9.03 20.44 5.01
N LEU A 9 -8.76 20.07 3.75
CA LEU A 9 -9.68 19.27 2.94
C LEU A 9 -9.93 17.90 3.55
N PHE A 10 -8.95 17.24 4.17
CA PHE A 10 -9.17 15.97 4.87
C PHE A 10 -10.08 16.13 6.10
N TRP A 11 -9.92 17.21 6.86
CA TRP A 11 -10.72 17.47 8.07
C TRP A 11 -12.20 17.80 7.76
N LEU A 12 -12.49 18.42 6.61
CA LEU A 12 -13.85 18.76 6.18
C LEU A 12 -14.77 17.53 6.06
N GLN A 13 -14.23 16.35 5.75
CA GLN A 13 -15.00 15.11 5.61
C GLN A 13 -15.58 14.62 6.94
N SER A 14 -14.91 14.96 8.06
CA SER A 14 -15.40 14.64 9.40
C SER A 14 -16.73 15.33 9.70
N LEU A 15 -16.98 16.51 9.12
CA LEU A 15 -18.22 17.27 9.30
C LEU A 15 -19.42 16.64 8.58
N GLY A 16 -19.17 15.87 7.52
CA GLY A 16 -20.22 15.23 6.71
C GLY A 16 -20.60 13.83 7.19
N SER A 17 -19.62 12.99 7.54
CA SER A 17 -19.87 11.64 8.06
C SER A 17 -18.62 11.03 8.70
N ILE A 18 -18.76 10.55 9.94
CA ILE A 18 -17.70 9.81 10.64
C ILE A 18 -17.31 8.51 9.90
N VAL A 19 -18.24 7.90 9.17
CA VAL A 19 -17.99 6.68 8.37
C VAL A 19 -17.08 7.01 7.20
N ALA A 20 -17.34 8.13 6.51
CA ALA A 20 -16.51 8.57 5.39
C ALA A 20 -15.08 8.93 5.86
N PHE A 21 -14.97 9.60 7.00
CA PHE A 21 -13.68 9.91 7.62
C PHE A 21 -12.88 8.63 7.97
N ASN A 22 -13.50 7.66 8.64
CA ASN A 22 -12.85 6.40 9.01
C ASN A 22 -12.42 5.57 7.78
N ALA A 23 -13.24 5.55 6.73
CA ALA A 23 -12.88 4.89 5.47
C ALA A 23 -11.67 5.56 4.81
N MET A 24 -11.62 6.89 4.83
CA MET A 24 -10.52 7.66 4.24
C MET A 24 -9.20 7.44 4.98
N VAL A 25 -9.21 7.48 6.32
CA VAL A 25 -8.04 7.18 7.16
C VAL A 25 -7.55 5.76 6.88
N SER A 26 -8.45 4.79 6.81
CA SER A 26 -8.10 3.40 6.51
C SER A 26 -7.48 3.26 5.12
N ILE A 27 -8.01 3.96 4.09
CA ILE A 27 -7.40 3.99 2.75
C ILE A 27 -5.98 4.55 2.79
N ALA A 28 -5.75 5.67 3.48
CA ALA A 28 -4.43 6.28 3.58
C ALA A 28 -3.43 5.35 4.28
N THR A 29 -3.85 4.70 5.36
CA THR A 29 -3.03 3.76 6.12
C THR A 29 -2.70 2.51 5.31
N ILE A 30 -3.70 1.85 4.71
CA ILE A 30 -3.48 0.66 3.86
C ILE A 30 -2.61 1.01 2.66
N GLY A 31 -2.88 2.13 1.98
CA GLY A 31 -2.11 2.57 0.82
C GLY A 31 -0.62 2.75 1.14
N LEU A 32 -0.30 3.38 2.27
CA LEU A 32 1.07 3.53 2.75
C LEU A 32 1.71 2.17 3.06
N TYR A 33 0.99 1.28 3.75
CA TYR A 33 1.51 -0.04 4.08
C TYR A 33 1.79 -0.90 2.85
N ILE A 34 0.90 -0.88 1.85
CA ILE A 34 1.11 -1.58 0.58
C ILE A 34 2.34 -1.02 -0.15
N ALA A 35 2.50 0.31 -0.17
CA ALA A 35 3.66 0.96 -0.80
C ALA A 35 4.99 0.52 -0.16
N TYR A 36 5.03 0.31 1.16
CA TYR A 36 6.21 -0.21 1.85
C TYR A 36 6.36 -1.74 1.76
N ALA A 37 5.26 -2.49 1.68
CA ALA A 37 5.30 -3.93 1.52
C ALA A 37 5.77 -4.38 0.14
N LEU A 38 5.44 -3.63 -0.92
CA LEU A 38 5.83 -3.92 -2.30
C LEU A 38 7.35 -4.13 -2.50
N PRO A 39 8.24 -3.20 -2.10
CA PRO A 39 9.68 -3.41 -2.24
C PRO A 39 10.19 -4.57 -1.36
N ILE A 40 9.60 -4.78 -0.18
CA ILE A 40 9.93 -5.93 0.68
C ILE A 40 9.56 -7.24 -0.03
N PHE A 41 8.36 -7.30 -0.61
CA PHE A 41 7.86 -8.43 -1.37
C PHE A 41 8.76 -8.76 -2.55
N PHE A 42 9.13 -7.76 -3.38
CA PHE A 42 10.06 -7.96 -4.49
C PHE A 42 11.46 -8.35 -4.03
N ARG A 43 11.91 -7.85 -2.88
CA ARG A 43 13.19 -8.26 -2.27
C ARG A 43 13.20 -9.73 -1.89
N VAL A 44 12.14 -10.24 -1.27
CA VAL A 44 12.07 -11.65 -0.82
C VAL A 44 11.73 -12.64 -1.94
N THR A 45 11.14 -12.18 -3.04
CA THR A 45 10.75 -13.02 -4.19
C THR A 45 11.76 -12.93 -5.34
N LEU A 46 11.82 -11.79 -6.02
CA LEU A 46 12.58 -11.59 -7.26
C LEU A 46 14.07 -11.35 -7.01
N ALA A 47 14.40 -10.48 -6.06
CA ALA A 47 15.79 -10.06 -5.83
C ALA A 47 16.53 -10.97 -4.84
N ARG A 48 15.95 -12.08 -4.37
CA ARG A 48 16.55 -12.93 -3.33
C ARG A 48 17.97 -13.39 -3.67
N LYS A 49 18.26 -13.65 -4.96
CA LYS A 49 19.56 -14.11 -5.45
C LYS A 49 20.49 -12.99 -5.93
N SER A 50 19.96 -11.83 -6.30
CA SER A 50 20.76 -10.70 -6.82
C SER A 50 20.99 -9.60 -5.78
N PHE A 51 20.42 -9.74 -4.57
CA PHE A 51 20.55 -8.74 -3.53
C PHE A 51 21.94 -8.77 -2.91
N VAL A 52 22.69 -7.68 -3.10
CA VAL A 52 23.98 -7.46 -2.46
C VAL A 52 23.73 -6.91 -1.05
N PRO A 53 24.08 -7.63 0.03
CA PRO A 53 23.89 -7.15 1.39
C PRO A 53 24.82 -5.96 1.69
N GLY A 54 24.26 -4.91 2.30
CA GLY A 54 25.04 -3.80 2.84
C GLY A 54 25.80 -4.18 4.12
N PRO A 55 26.57 -3.24 4.70
CA PRO A 55 27.39 -3.46 5.89
C PRO A 55 26.58 -3.94 7.12
N PHE A 56 25.28 -3.63 7.15
CA PHE A 56 24.33 -4.23 8.08
C PHE A 56 23.32 -5.10 7.33
N SER A 57 23.41 -6.42 7.53
CA SER A 57 22.51 -7.39 6.93
C SER A 57 22.10 -8.43 7.96
N LEU A 58 20.80 -8.73 8.03
CA LEU A 58 20.27 -9.84 8.83
C LEU A 58 20.52 -11.21 8.19
N GLY A 59 21.22 -11.27 7.05
CA GLY A 59 21.50 -12.50 6.31
C GLY A 59 20.22 -13.28 6.00
N HIS A 60 20.20 -14.56 6.36
CA HIS A 60 19.06 -15.47 6.14
C HIS A 60 17.79 -15.04 6.89
N TYR A 61 17.93 -14.40 8.06
CA TYR A 61 16.77 -13.91 8.83
C TYR A 61 16.07 -12.73 8.14
N GLY A 62 16.77 -11.99 7.26
CA GLY A 62 16.17 -10.89 6.50
C GLY A 62 15.03 -11.34 5.56
N VAL A 63 15.11 -12.58 5.04
CA VAL A 63 14.04 -13.14 4.19
C VAL A 63 12.84 -13.54 5.04
N LEU A 64 13.07 -14.14 6.21
CA LEU A 64 12.01 -14.53 7.14
C LEU A 64 11.24 -13.29 7.63
N VAL A 65 11.95 -12.27 8.10
CA VAL A 65 11.37 -11.00 8.56
C VAL A 65 10.61 -10.30 7.42
N GLY A 66 11.13 -10.36 6.19
CA GLY A 66 10.44 -9.82 5.02
C GLY A 66 9.10 -10.50 4.74
N TRP A 67 9.03 -11.83 4.83
CA TRP A 67 7.77 -12.57 4.71
C TRP A 67 6.78 -12.24 5.82
N ILE A 68 7.25 -12.16 7.07
CA ILE A 68 6.42 -11.77 8.22
C ILE A 68 5.83 -10.37 7.97
N ALA A 69 6.63 -9.42 7.49
CA ALA A 69 6.17 -8.07 7.20
C ALA A 69 5.10 -8.04 6.08
N VAL A 70 5.30 -8.79 4.99
CA VAL A 70 4.32 -8.86 3.89
C VAL A 70 3.00 -9.49 4.36
N ILE A 71 3.07 -10.61 5.09
CA ILE A 71 1.89 -11.28 5.64
C ILE A 71 1.16 -10.37 6.62
N TRP A 72 1.90 -9.67 7.49
CA TRP A 72 1.33 -8.69 8.42
C TRP A 72 0.57 -7.59 7.68
N VAL A 73 1.14 -7.04 6.60
CA VAL A 73 0.48 -6.02 5.78
C VAL A 73 -0.77 -6.56 5.09
N ALA A 74 -0.77 -7.81 4.64
CA ALA A 74 -1.97 -8.44 4.09
C ALA A 74 -3.07 -8.58 5.17
N ILE A 75 -2.72 -9.01 6.38
CA ILE A 75 -3.65 -9.17 7.50
C ILE A 75 -4.28 -7.83 7.88
N ILE A 76 -3.48 -6.78 8.12
CA ILE A 76 -4.03 -5.47 8.49
C ILE A 76 -4.91 -4.91 7.37
N SER A 77 -4.56 -5.13 6.09
CA SER A 77 -5.39 -4.66 4.97
C SER A 77 -6.79 -5.27 4.99
N VAL A 78 -6.92 -6.55 5.36
CA VAL A 78 -8.21 -7.22 5.54
C VAL A 78 -8.93 -6.67 6.77
N LEU A 79 -8.24 -6.53 7.91
CA LEU A 79 -8.83 -6.03 9.15
C LEU A 79 -9.38 -4.61 9.01
N PHE A 80 -8.62 -3.70 8.38
CA PHE A 80 -9.05 -2.33 8.12
C PHE A 80 -10.15 -2.23 7.06
N SER A 81 -10.42 -3.32 6.33
CA SER A 81 -11.53 -3.41 5.37
C SER A 81 -12.84 -3.90 6.01
N LEU A 82 -12.80 -4.38 7.26
CA LEU A 82 -14.00 -4.84 7.96
C LEU A 82 -14.91 -3.67 8.38
N PRO A 83 -16.23 -3.90 8.51
CA PRO A 83 -17.16 -2.90 9.01
C PRO A 83 -16.89 -2.61 10.49
N VAL A 84 -16.80 -1.32 10.82
CA VAL A 84 -16.54 -0.82 12.19
C VAL A 84 -17.83 -0.61 13.00
N ALA A 85 -19.01 -0.75 12.38
CA ALA A 85 -20.30 -0.54 13.02
C ALA A 85 -21.36 -1.54 12.53
N TYR A 86 -22.24 -1.93 13.44
CA TYR A 86 -23.42 -2.76 13.17
C TYR A 86 -24.69 -1.96 13.50
N PRO A 87 -25.78 -2.05 12.71
CA PRO A 87 -25.98 -2.87 11.52
C PRO A 87 -25.25 -2.35 10.25
N VAL A 88 -24.84 -3.29 9.38
CA VAL A 88 -24.19 -2.97 8.11
C VAL A 88 -25.24 -2.54 7.09
N THR A 89 -25.24 -1.26 6.75
CA THR A 89 -26.09 -0.65 5.72
C THR A 89 -25.20 0.08 4.72
N ILE A 90 -25.74 0.46 3.56
CA ILE A 90 -25.00 1.25 2.54
C ILE A 90 -24.41 2.54 3.15
N LYS A 91 -25.05 3.11 4.17
CA LYS A 91 -24.55 4.33 4.84
C LYS A 91 -23.45 4.08 5.88
N THR A 92 -23.33 2.84 6.38
CA THR A 92 -22.41 2.46 7.46
C THR A 92 -21.29 1.52 7.03
N LEU A 93 -21.35 1.01 5.80
CA LEU A 93 -20.31 0.15 5.24
C LEU A 93 -18.98 0.89 5.09
N ASN A 94 -17.90 0.21 5.45
CA ASN A 94 -16.55 0.69 5.21
C ASN A 94 -16.22 0.53 3.71
N TYR A 95 -16.07 1.65 3.00
CA TYR A 95 -15.80 1.68 1.55
C TYR A 95 -14.32 1.50 1.18
N THR A 96 -13.43 1.41 2.17
CA THR A 96 -11.99 1.19 1.98
C THR A 96 -11.64 0.03 1.03
N PRO A 97 -12.16 -1.21 1.18
CA PRO A 97 -11.79 -2.32 0.30
C PRO A 97 -12.16 -2.08 -1.16
N VAL A 98 -13.30 -1.42 -1.42
CA VAL A 98 -13.75 -1.10 -2.77
C VAL A 98 -12.81 -0.10 -3.43
N ALA A 99 -12.43 0.95 -2.69
CA ALA A 99 -11.50 1.97 -3.17
C ALA A 99 -10.10 1.39 -3.43
N VAL A 100 -9.55 0.62 -2.48
CA VAL A 100 -8.22 0.00 -2.60
C VAL A 100 -8.19 -1.04 -3.72
N GLY A 101 -9.21 -1.90 -3.80
CA GLY A 101 -9.32 -2.91 -4.86
C GLY A 101 -9.45 -2.28 -6.24
N GLY A 102 -10.30 -1.24 -6.37
CA GLY A 102 -10.47 -0.49 -7.62
C GLY A 102 -9.15 0.16 -8.07
N LEU A 103 -8.44 0.82 -7.14
CA LEU A 103 -7.12 1.40 -7.43
C LEU A 103 -6.13 0.33 -7.89
N PHE A 104 -6.05 -0.80 -7.18
CA PHE A 104 -5.14 -1.89 -7.53
C PHE A 104 -5.42 -2.44 -8.93
N ILE A 105 -6.69 -2.66 -9.27
CA ILE A 105 -7.11 -3.09 -10.60
C ILE A 105 -6.69 -2.06 -11.67
N LEU A 106 -6.94 -0.77 -11.43
CA LEU A 106 -6.55 0.29 -12.37
C LEU A 106 -5.03 0.33 -12.58
N THR A 107 -4.25 0.27 -11.49
CA THR A 107 -2.79 0.26 -11.55
C THR A 107 -2.27 -0.96 -12.33
N VAL A 108 -2.73 -2.17 -11.99
CA VAL A 108 -2.29 -3.40 -12.67
C VAL A 108 -2.73 -3.40 -14.14
N SER A 109 -3.96 -2.98 -14.43
CA SER A 109 -4.46 -2.88 -15.80
C SER A 109 -3.64 -1.88 -16.61
N SER A 110 -3.35 -0.70 -16.05
CA SER A 110 -2.50 0.30 -16.73
C SER A 110 -1.09 -0.21 -17.01
N TRP A 111 -0.56 -1.04 -16.11
CA TRP A 111 0.75 -1.68 -16.26
C TRP A 111 0.77 -2.68 -17.39
N ILE A 112 -0.21 -3.59 -17.42
CA ILE A 112 -0.33 -4.64 -18.44
C ILE A 112 -0.60 -4.04 -19.81
N LEU A 113 -1.50 -3.06 -19.91
CA LEU A 113 -1.95 -2.48 -21.18
C LEU A 113 -0.91 -1.56 -21.82
N ARG A 114 -0.17 -0.78 -21.02
CA ARG A 114 0.72 0.25 -21.58
C ARG A 114 2.06 0.33 -20.88
N ALA A 115 2.08 0.47 -19.55
CA ALA A 115 3.30 0.87 -18.83
C ALA A 115 4.48 -0.08 -19.07
N ARG A 116 4.23 -1.39 -19.15
CA ARG A 116 5.27 -2.40 -19.39
C ARG A 116 6.02 -2.27 -20.73
N HIS A 117 5.45 -1.57 -21.72
CA HIS A 117 6.03 -1.48 -23.06
C HIS A 117 7.01 -0.31 -23.23
N TRP A 118 6.93 0.72 -22.38
CA TRP A 118 7.77 1.91 -22.45
C TRP A 118 8.54 2.19 -21.15
N PHE A 119 8.31 1.42 -20.09
CA PHE A 119 9.05 1.55 -18.84
C PHE A 119 10.47 1.01 -18.99
N THR A 120 11.45 1.92 -19.03
CA THR A 120 12.87 1.58 -18.92
C THR A 120 13.24 1.49 -17.44
N GLY A 121 13.85 0.38 -17.02
CA GLY A 121 14.29 0.18 -15.64
C GLY A 121 15.31 1.23 -15.18
N PRO A 122 15.54 1.34 -13.86
CA PRO A 122 16.52 2.29 -13.32
C PRO A 122 17.92 2.02 -13.88
N ILE A 123 18.55 3.07 -14.41
CA ILE A 123 19.93 3.05 -14.92
C ILE A 123 20.88 3.05 -13.73
N THR A 124 21.74 2.03 -13.62
CA THR A 124 22.72 1.92 -12.54
C THR A 124 23.86 2.91 -12.78
N ASN A 125 24.02 3.93 -11.92
CA ASN A 125 25.11 4.93 -11.99
C ASN A 125 26.33 4.56 -11.13
N ILE A 126 26.60 3.26 -10.96
CA ILE A 126 27.84 2.79 -10.32
C ILE A 126 28.74 2.25 -11.42
N ASP A 127 29.74 3.06 -11.77
CA ASP A 127 30.84 2.62 -12.63
C ASP A 127 31.57 1.46 -11.94
N ALA A 128 31.90 0.43 -12.72
CA ALA A 128 32.55 -0.81 -12.27
C ALA A 128 33.97 -0.58 -11.75
#